data_AF-A0A917NET4-F1
#
_entry.id   AF-A0A917NET4-F1
#
_cell.length_a   1.000
_cell.length_b   1.000
_cell.length_c   1.000
_cell.angle_alpha   90.00
_cell.angle_beta   90.00
_cell.angle_gamma   90.00
#
_symmetry.space_group_name_H-M   'P 1'
#
loop_
_entity.id
_entity.type
_entity.pdbx_description
1 polymer ?
#
loop_
_entity_poly.entity_id
_entity_poly.type
_entity_poly.pdbx_seq_one_letter_code
_entity_poly.pdbx_strand_id
1 'polypeptide(L)'
;MLNFGPPAGVRLPDDRIAWTSEGAKGTSKGVVSFHRLDDGLTRVLLVMEYHPHGLFETTGNLWRAQGRRARLDLKNFARFVTLKTEAAEGWRGEIRDGEVVREHEEAVAAERAESEDEQPGGQDRQPADAYAEYEDEEPEARADEDREPQEDDGR
;
A
#
# COMPACT_ATOMS: atom_id res chain seq x y z
N MET A 1 -31.42 -8.08 -24.99
CA MET A 1 -31.01 -8.44 -23.62
C MET A 1 -29.90 -7.47 -23.24
N LEU A 2 -30.13 -6.57 -22.28
CA LEU A 2 -29.15 -5.56 -21.87
C LEU A 2 -28.10 -6.21 -20.97
N ASN A 3 -26.83 -5.91 -21.22
CA ASN A 3 -25.69 -6.46 -20.49
C ASN A 3 -25.51 -5.64 -19.19
N PHE A 4 -25.97 -6.17 -18.05
CA PHE A 4 -25.92 -5.49 -16.75
C PHE A 4 -24.68 -5.82 -15.91
N GLY A 5 -23.68 -6.50 -16.49
CA GLY A 5 -22.41 -6.75 -15.83
C GLY A 5 -21.55 -5.47 -15.80
N PRO A 6 -20.82 -5.19 -14.71
CA PRO A 6 -19.92 -4.05 -14.66
C PRO A 6 -18.86 -4.16 -15.76
N PRO A 7 -18.38 -3.02 -16.31
CA PRO A 7 -17.39 -3.02 -17.37
C PRO A 7 -16.13 -3.75 -16.91
N ALA A 8 -15.61 -4.62 -17.76
CA ALA A 8 -14.37 -5.34 -17.50
C ALA A 8 -13.18 -4.38 -17.55
N GLY A 9 -12.12 -4.69 -16.79
CA GLY A 9 -10.91 -3.86 -16.79
C GLY A 9 -11.03 -2.61 -15.92
N VAL A 10 -11.90 -2.64 -14.89
CA VAL A 10 -11.98 -1.58 -13.90
C VAL A 10 -11.16 -1.95 -12.67
N ARG A 11 -10.35 -1.01 -12.20
CA ARG A 11 -9.70 -1.06 -10.89
C ARG A 11 -9.82 0.30 -10.22
N LEU A 12 -10.56 0.34 -9.12
CA LEU A 12 -10.62 1.48 -8.22
C LEU A 12 -9.95 1.07 -6.92
N PRO A 13 -8.87 1.76 -6.49
CA PRO A 13 -8.21 1.51 -5.22
C PRO A 13 -9.23 1.44 -4.08
N ASP A 14 -9.05 0.47 -3.18
CA ASP A 14 -9.84 0.28 -1.95
C ASP A 14 -11.36 0.12 -2.11
N ASP A 15 -11.90 0.12 -3.33
CA ASP A 15 -13.33 -0.05 -3.62
C ASP A 15 -13.60 -1.32 -4.45
N ARG A 16 -13.05 -1.43 -5.67
CA ARG A 16 -13.43 -2.52 -6.57
C ARG A 16 -12.39 -2.90 -7.62
N ILE A 17 -12.40 -4.17 -7.98
CA ILE A 17 -11.69 -4.70 -9.16
C ILE A 17 -12.67 -5.56 -9.96
N ALA A 18 -12.88 -5.22 -11.23
CA ALA A 18 -13.72 -5.96 -12.16
C ALA A 18 -12.87 -6.47 -13.34
N TRP A 19 -13.00 -7.76 -13.64
CA TRP A 19 -12.23 -8.41 -14.71
C TRP A 19 -13.10 -9.29 -15.59
N THR A 20 -12.61 -9.48 -16.80
CA THR A 20 -13.01 -10.56 -17.71
C THR A 20 -11.73 -11.22 -18.21
N SER A 21 -11.68 -12.54 -18.15
CA SER A 21 -10.59 -13.35 -18.68
C SER A 21 -11.17 -14.38 -19.62
N GLU A 22 -10.58 -14.50 -20.80
CA GLU A 22 -10.91 -15.52 -21.80
C GLU A 22 -9.73 -16.48 -21.94
N GLY A 23 -10.02 -17.77 -22.04
CA GLY A 23 -8.99 -18.78 -22.26
C GLY A 23 -9.58 -20.06 -22.84
N ALA A 24 -8.70 -21.00 -23.18
CA ALA A 24 -9.08 -22.24 -23.89
C ALA A 24 -10.20 -23.06 -23.22
N LYS A 25 -10.42 -22.89 -21.91
CA LYS A 25 -11.43 -23.61 -21.12
C LYS A 25 -12.77 -22.87 -21.00
N GLY A 26 -12.80 -21.58 -21.31
CA GLY A 26 -13.98 -20.73 -21.14
C GLY A 26 -13.64 -19.28 -20.81
N THR A 27 -14.68 -18.48 -20.65
CA THR A 27 -14.62 -17.12 -20.14
C THR A 27 -14.94 -17.10 -18.65
N SER A 28 -14.16 -16.37 -17.86
CA SER A 28 -14.45 -16.06 -16.46
C SER A 28 -14.62 -14.55 -16.31
N LYS A 29 -15.69 -14.15 -15.62
CA LYS A 29 -15.94 -12.76 -15.26
C LYS A 29 -16.06 -12.67 -13.75
N GLY A 30 -15.56 -11.60 -13.16
CA GLY A 30 -15.73 -11.42 -11.74
C GLY A 30 -15.52 -10.00 -11.29
N VAL A 31 -16.00 -9.77 -10.07
CA VAL A 31 -15.86 -8.53 -9.34
C VAL A 31 -15.50 -8.88 -7.91
N VAL A 32 -14.45 -8.25 -7.41
CA VAL A 32 -14.19 -8.16 -5.98
C VAL A 32 -14.44 -6.72 -5.55
N SER A 33 -15.12 -6.55 -4.42
CA SER A 33 -15.36 -5.24 -3.81
C SER A 33 -15.01 -5.26 -2.33
N PHE A 34 -14.57 -4.12 -1.84
CA PHE A 34 -14.07 -3.90 -0.49
C PHE A 34 -14.97 -2.87 0.18
N HIS A 35 -15.46 -3.20 1.37
CA HIS A 35 -16.40 -2.37 2.10
C HIS A 35 -15.89 -2.19 3.52
N ARG A 36 -15.52 -0.96 3.89
CA ARG A 36 -15.15 -0.63 5.27
C ARG A 36 -16.35 -0.88 6.18
N LEU A 37 -16.13 -1.64 7.25
CA LEU A 37 -17.09 -1.83 8.34
C LEU A 37 -16.65 -1.10 9.61
N ASP A 38 -15.33 -0.98 9.81
CA ASP A 38 -14.67 -0.25 10.90
C ASP A 38 -13.20 0.05 10.49
N ASP A 39 -12.43 0.75 11.32
CA ASP A 39 -11.03 1.14 11.07
C ASP A 39 -10.11 -0.05 10.76
N GLY A 40 -10.36 -1.19 11.40
CA GLY A 40 -9.59 -2.43 11.22
C GLY A 40 -10.40 -3.57 10.60
N LEU A 41 -11.59 -3.30 10.05
CA LEU A 41 -12.49 -4.33 9.57
C LEU A 41 -13.05 -4.02 8.18
N THR A 42 -12.67 -4.85 7.21
CA THR A 42 -13.13 -4.74 5.82
C THR A 42 -13.88 -6.00 5.41
N ARG A 43 -15.07 -5.82 4.84
CA ARG A 43 -15.80 -6.89 4.17
C ARG A 43 -15.34 -6.97 2.73
N VAL A 44 -14.89 -8.16 2.33
CA VAL A 44 -14.55 -8.49 0.94
C VAL A 44 -15.68 -9.31 0.33
N LEU A 45 -16.24 -8.85 -0.78
CA LEU A 45 -17.30 -9.54 -1.53
C LEU A 45 -16.79 -9.93 -2.92
N LEU A 46 -16.87 -11.22 -3.24
CA LEU A 46 -16.50 -11.79 -4.53
C LEU A 46 -17.74 -12.33 -5.24
N VAL A 47 -18.01 -11.81 -6.44
CA VAL A 47 -19.03 -12.31 -7.37
C VAL A 47 -18.33 -12.74 -8.65
N MET A 48 -18.59 -13.96 -9.13
CA MET A 48 -18.00 -14.45 -10.37
C MET A 48 -18.95 -15.33 -11.17
N GLU A 49 -18.76 -15.31 -12.48
CA GLU A 49 -19.46 -16.12 -13.47
C GLU A 49 -18.43 -16.84 -14.34
N TYR A 50 -18.71 -18.10 -14.66
CA TYR A 50 -17.86 -18.91 -15.53
C TYR A 50 -18.69 -19.50 -16.67
N HIS A 51 -18.28 -19.19 -17.89
CA HIS A 51 -18.89 -19.63 -19.12
C HIS A 51 -17.90 -20.57 -19.85
N PRO A 52 -18.00 -21.89 -19.67
CA PRO A 52 -17.12 -22.83 -20.37
C PRO A 52 -17.36 -22.79 -21.88
N HIS A 53 -16.31 -23.05 -22.66
CA HIS A 53 -16.48 -23.33 -24.10
C HIS A 53 -16.98 -24.78 -24.29
N GLY A 54 -18.01 -24.97 -25.12
CA GLY A 54 -18.52 -26.29 -25.54
C GLY A 54 -19.67 -26.87 -24.70
N LEU A 55 -20.22 -27.99 -25.15
CA LEU A 55 -21.25 -28.75 -24.42
C LEU A 55 -20.60 -29.58 -23.33
N PHE A 56 -21.05 -29.36 -22.11
CA PHE A 56 -20.42 -29.90 -20.92
C PHE A 56 -21.49 -30.77 -20.26
N GLU A 57 -21.57 -32.02 -20.73
CA GLU A 57 -22.62 -33.00 -20.42
C GLU A 57 -22.60 -33.48 -18.95
N THR A 58 -21.79 -32.89 -18.04
CA THR A 58 -21.68 -33.35 -16.63
C THR A 58 -21.23 -32.25 -15.63
N THR A 59 -21.68 -31.01 -15.81
CA THR A 59 -20.94 -29.81 -15.29
C THR A 59 -21.37 -29.29 -13.93
N GLY A 60 -22.43 -29.84 -13.32
CA GLY A 60 -22.84 -29.44 -11.97
C GLY A 60 -21.73 -29.62 -10.92
N ASN A 61 -20.85 -30.61 -11.10
CA ASN A 61 -19.75 -30.87 -10.16
C ASN A 61 -18.59 -29.89 -10.32
N LEU A 62 -18.32 -29.41 -11.55
CA LEU A 62 -17.25 -28.44 -11.82
C LEU A 62 -17.55 -27.10 -11.13
N TRP A 63 -18.79 -26.62 -11.25
CA TRP A 63 -19.23 -25.38 -10.58
C TRP A 63 -19.08 -25.47 -9.06
N ARG A 64 -19.51 -26.58 -8.46
CA ARG A 64 -19.34 -26.83 -7.01
C ARG A 64 -17.87 -26.87 -6.60
N ALA A 65 -16.98 -27.44 -7.42
CA ALA A 65 -15.55 -27.48 -7.15
C ALA A 65 -14.90 -26.08 -7.21
N GLN A 66 -15.24 -25.27 -8.21
CA GLN A 66 -14.72 -23.91 -8.34
C GLN A 66 -15.19 -23.00 -7.20
N GLY A 67 -16.48 -23.05 -6.82
CA GLY A 67 -16.98 -22.29 -5.68
C GLY A 67 -16.29 -22.65 -4.35
N ARG A 68 -15.99 -23.94 -4.12
CA ARG A 68 -15.22 -24.37 -2.95
C ARG A 68 -13.79 -23.82 -2.97
N ARG A 69 -13.16 -23.81 -4.14
CA ARG A 69 -11.80 -23.27 -4.32
C ARG A 69 -11.76 -21.76 -4.05
N ALA A 70 -12.65 -20.98 -4.67
CA ALA A 70 -12.73 -19.54 -4.43
C ALA A 70 -12.94 -19.20 -2.95
N ARG A 71 -13.78 -19.98 -2.24
CA ARG A 71 -13.99 -19.83 -0.80
C ARG A 71 -12.74 -20.14 0.02
N LEU A 72 -11.98 -21.17 -0.37
CA LEU A 72 -10.71 -21.49 0.28
C LEU A 72 -9.67 -20.40 0.04
N ASP A 73 -9.58 -19.90 -1.19
CA ASP A 73 -8.66 -18.82 -1.56
C ASP A 73 -8.96 -17.54 -0.76
N LEU A 74 -10.24 -17.18 -0.59
CA LEU A 74 -10.62 -16.03 0.23
C LEU A 74 -10.28 -16.23 1.72
N LYS A 75 -10.41 -17.46 2.25
CA LYS A 75 -9.97 -17.76 3.63
C LYS A 75 -8.46 -17.64 3.79
N ASN A 76 -7.70 -18.12 2.82
CA ASN A 76 -6.24 -18.04 2.82
C ASN A 76 -5.78 -16.59 2.69
N PHE A 77 -6.44 -15.81 1.83
CA PHE A 77 -6.20 -14.38 1.68
C PHE A 77 -6.45 -13.65 3.00
N ALA A 78 -7.61 -13.87 3.64
CA ALA A 78 -7.93 -13.28 4.93
C ALA A 78 -6.84 -13.59 5.96
N ARG A 79 -6.43 -14.86 6.08
CA ARG A 79 -5.33 -15.26 6.97
C ARG A 79 -4.02 -14.54 6.64
N PHE A 80 -3.68 -14.46 5.36
CA PHE A 80 -2.45 -13.82 4.89
C PHE A 80 -2.40 -12.34 5.26
N VAL A 81 -3.47 -11.58 4.98
CA VAL A 81 -3.48 -10.14 5.27
C VAL A 81 -3.56 -9.84 6.77
N THR A 82 -4.22 -10.69 7.56
CA THR A 82 -4.32 -10.48 9.02
C THR A 82 -3.05 -10.82 9.78
N LEU A 83 -2.19 -11.69 9.23
CA LEU A 83 -0.95 -12.11 9.89
C LEU A 83 0.27 -11.29 9.45
N LYS A 84 0.15 -10.52 8.36
CA LYS A 84 1.20 -9.59 7.96
C LYS A 84 1.18 -8.38 8.89
N THR A 85 2.33 -8.07 9.48
CA THR A 85 2.53 -6.91 10.36
C THR A 85 2.76 -5.60 9.60
N GLU A 86 3.13 -5.68 8.31
CA GLU A 86 3.35 -4.51 7.46
C GLU A 86 2.28 -4.45 6.36
N ALA A 87 1.79 -3.23 6.09
CA ALA A 87 0.91 -2.97 4.97
C ALA A 87 1.61 -3.39 3.66
N ALA A 88 0.92 -4.13 2.82
CA ALA A 88 1.47 -4.48 1.51
C ALA A 88 1.55 -3.21 0.66
N GLU A 89 2.74 -2.90 0.16
CA GLU A 89 2.90 -1.88 -0.88
C GLU A 89 2.15 -2.34 -2.13
N GLY A 90 1.18 -1.54 -2.56
CA GLY A 90 0.26 -1.88 -3.64
C GLY A 90 0.05 -0.70 -4.58
N TRP A 91 -0.17 -1.00 -5.86
CA TRP A 91 -0.45 0.00 -6.88
C TRP A 91 -1.72 0.80 -6.53
N ARG A 92 -1.66 2.14 -6.59
CA ARG A 92 -2.76 3.06 -6.19
C ARG A 92 -3.44 3.77 -7.35
N GLY A 93 -3.08 3.45 -8.59
CA GLY A 93 -3.73 4.06 -9.75
C GLY A 93 -5.16 3.54 -9.99
N GLU A 94 -5.85 4.24 -10.88
CA GLU A 94 -7.20 3.89 -11.35
C GLU A 94 -7.13 3.36 -12.78
N ILE A 95 -7.88 2.29 -13.05
CA ILE A 95 -8.10 1.76 -14.40
C ILE A 95 -9.59 1.82 -14.70
N ARG A 96 -9.94 2.33 -15.87
CA ARG A 96 -11.31 2.30 -16.41
C ARG A 96 -11.26 1.81 -17.85
N ASP A 97 -12.15 0.89 -18.18
CA ASP A 97 -12.24 0.31 -19.52
C ASP A 97 -10.90 -0.28 -20.03
N GLY A 98 -10.05 -0.75 -19.12
CA GLY A 98 -8.73 -1.31 -19.43
C GLY A 98 -7.61 -0.28 -19.62
N GLU A 99 -7.89 1.02 -19.49
CA GLU A 99 -6.92 2.10 -19.60
C GLU A 99 -6.60 2.70 -18.23
N VAL A 100 -5.33 3.04 -18.00
CA VAL A 100 -4.90 3.75 -16.79
C VAL A 100 -5.35 5.20 -16.90
N VAL A 101 -6.25 5.61 -16.00
CA VAL A 101 -6.80 6.97 -15.97
C VAL A 101 -6.21 7.82 -14.84
N ARG A 102 -5.55 7.18 -13.86
CA ARG A 102 -4.75 7.83 -12.82
C ARG A 102 -3.53 6.96 -12.55
N GLU A 103 -2.36 7.57 -12.61
CA GLU A 103 -1.10 6.88 -12.33
C GLU A 103 -0.87 6.69 -10.83
N HIS A 104 -0.03 5.72 -10.48
CA HIS A 104 0.26 5.40 -9.07
C HIS A 104 0.91 6.54 -8.31
N GLU A 105 1.93 7.16 -8.89
CA GLU A 105 2.70 8.23 -8.24
C GLU A 105 1.81 9.45 -7.96
N GLU A 106 0.98 9.83 -8.94
CA GLU A 106 0.00 10.90 -8.81
C GLU A 106 -1.01 10.60 -7.70
N ALA A 107 -1.56 9.38 -7.66
CA ALA A 107 -2.50 8.96 -6.62
C ALA A 107 -1.89 9.03 -5.21
N VAL A 108 -0.65 8.54 -5.05
CA VAL A 108 0.06 8.57 -3.76
C VAL A 108 0.36 10.01 -3.33
N ALA A 109 0.78 10.87 -4.26
CA ALA A 109 1.03 12.28 -3.96
C ALA A 109 -0.25 13.00 -3.50
N ALA A 110 -1.39 12.73 -4.14
CA ALA A 110 -2.68 13.30 -3.76
C ALA A 110 -3.15 12.82 -2.37
N GLU A 111 -3.11 11.51 -2.10
CA GLU A 111 -3.48 10.95 -0.78
C GLU A 111 -2.60 11.52 0.35
N ARG A 112 -1.31 11.73 0.07
CA ARG A 112 -0.38 12.34 1.03
C ARG A 112 -0.74 13.79 1.32
N ALA A 113 -1.03 14.59 0.30
CA ALA A 113 -1.44 15.98 0.49
C ALA A 113 -2.76 16.09 1.28
N GLU A 114 -3.75 15.25 0.96
CA GLU A 114 -5.03 15.20 1.67
C GLU A 114 -4.87 14.83 3.15
N SER A 115 -4.02 13.84 3.46
CA SER A 115 -3.75 13.44 4.84
C SER A 115 -2.91 14.47 5.63
N GLU A 116 -2.10 15.28 4.96
CA GLU A 116 -1.36 16.40 5.56
C GLU A 116 -2.30 17.59 5.90
N ASP A 117 -3.32 17.85 5.08
CA ASP A 117 -4.33 18.90 5.30
C ASP A 117 -5.37 18.55 6.38
N GLU A 118 -5.64 17.26 6.63
CA GLU A 118 -6.56 16.78 7.68
C GLU A 118 -5.96 16.76 9.10
N GLN A 119 -4.69 17.17 9.31
CA GLN A 119 -4.13 17.36 10.66
C GLN A 119 -4.44 18.76 11.21
N PRO A 120 -5.37 18.93 12.18
CA PRO A 120 -5.52 20.20 12.85
C PRO A 120 -4.47 20.28 13.97
N GLY A 121 -3.37 21.01 13.71
CA GLY A 121 -2.53 21.59 14.75
C GLY A 121 -1.61 20.63 15.52
N GLY A 122 -0.39 20.46 15.02
CA GLY A 122 0.73 19.86 15.74
C GLY A 122 1.99 20.70 15.62
N GLN A 123 2.00 21.85 16.31
CA GLN A 123 3.13 22.71 16.68
C GLN A 123 4.30 22.85 15.69
N ASP A 124 4.40 24.06 15.14
CA ASP A 124 5.60 24.74 14.66
C ASP A 124 6.89 24.20 15.30
N ARG A 125 7.55 23.24 14.62
CA ARG A 125 8.97 23.03 14.84
C ARG A 125 9.69 24.02 13.95
N GLN A 126 9.90 25.24 14.48
CA GLN A 126 10.86 26.19 13.93
C GLN A 126 12.16 25.44 13.62
N PRO A 127 12.72 25.57 12.41
CA PRO A 127 14.08 25.15 12.17
C PRO A 127 14.97 26.05 13.04
N ALA A 128 15.61 25.45 14.05
CA ALA A 128 16.60 26.12 14.88
C ALA A 128 17.93 26.19 14.11
N ASP A 129 17.91 26.88 12.98
CA ASP A 129 19.07 27.12 12.13
C ASP A 129 19.51 28.57 12.37
N ALA A 130 19.96 28.84 13.60
CA ALA A 130 20.51 30.14 13.98
C ALA A 130 21.69 29.95 14.95
N TYR A 131 22.79 29.42 14.43
CA TYR A 131 24.13 29.63 14.97
C TYR A 131 25.05 29.86 13.76
N ALA A 132 25.12 31.08 13.27
CA ALA A 132 26.10 32.09 13.69
C ALA A 132 27.52 31.68 13.28
N GLU A 133 27.84 32.07 12.05
CA GLU A 133 29.17 32.33 11.52
C GLU A 133 29.97 33.17 12.54
N TYR A 134 31.11 32.63 12.98
CA TYR A 134 32.16 33.44 13.59
C TYR A 134 33.38 33.30 12.69
N GLU A 135 33.65 34.38 11.98
CA GLU A 135 34.91 34.67 11.32
C GLU A 135 36.05 34.78 12.36
N ASP A 136 37.26 34.50 11.86
CA ASP A 136 38.57 34.60 12.49
C ASP A 136 38.75 35.78 13.45
N GLU A 137 39.42 35.54 14.58
CA GLU A 137 40.37 36.49 15.17
C GLU A 137 41.31 35.75 16.15
N GLU A 138 42.53 35.44 15.69
CA GLU A 138 43.65 35.09 16.58
C GLU A 138 44.06 36.30 17.45
N PRO A 139 44.46 36.04 18.70
CA PRO A 139 45.57 36.81 19.25
C PRO A 139 46.63 35.94 19.95
N GLU A 140 47.81 36.03 19.35
CA GLU A 140 49.18 35.92 19.88
C GLU A 140 49.36 36.00 21.43
N ALA A 141 50.02 34.97 21.95
CA ALA A 141 51.07 34.93 22.98
C ALA A 141 51.03 35.87 24.21
N ARG A 142 51.08 35.26 25.41
CA ARG A 142 52.02 35.65 26.49
C ARG A 142 52.52 34.42 27.25
N ALA A 143 53.84 34.42 27.47
CA ALA A 143 54.65 33.37 28.06
C ALA A 143 54.77 33.45 29.59
N ASP A 144 55.37 32.38 30.12
CA ASP A 144 56.01 32.19 31.42
C ASP A 144 55.05 31.95 32.61
N GLU A 145 55.26 30.95 33.49
CA GLU A 145 56.53 30.54 34.08
C GLU A 145 56.42 29.11 34.70
N ASP A 146 57.39 28.27 34.37
CA ASP A 146 58.01 27.17 35.12
C ASP A 146 57.32 26.58 36.37
N ARG A 147 56.98 25.27 36.29
CA ARG A 147 57.42 24.29 37.30
C ARG A 147 57.33 22.83 36.83
N GLU A 148 58.47 22.25 36.47
CA GLU A 148 58.75 20.81 36.58
C GLU A 148 59.85 20.60 37.64
N PRO A 149 60.20 19.37 38.06
CA PRO A 149 59.48 18.09 38.07
C PRO A 149 59.51 17.45 39.49
N GLN A 150 58.94 16.25 39.67
CA GLN A 150 59.62 15.17 40.40
C GLN A 150 58.90 13.82 40.21
N GLU A 151 59.62 12.90 39.58
CA GLU A 151 59.41 11.45 39.67
C GLU A 151 59.90 10.97 41.05
N ASP A 152 59.18 10.06 41.71
CA ASP A 152 59.79 8.97 42.50
C ASP A 152 58.75 7.87 42.84
N ASP A 153 59.30 6.69 43.13
CA ASP A 153 58.79 5.34 43.42
C ASP A 153 57.48 5.19 44.26
N GLY A 154 56.82 4.04 44.39
CA GLY A 154 57.20 2.66 44.13
C GLY A 154 56.14 1.66 44.61
N ARG A 155 56.38 0.41 44.17
CA ARG A 155 55.83 -0.89 44.59
C ARG A 155 54.56 -1.44 43.93
#